data_AF-A0A7U0RLV7-F1
#
_entry.id   AF-A0A7U0RLV7-F1
#
_cell.length_a   1.000
_cell.length_b   1.000
_cell.length_c   1.000
_cell.angle_alpha   90.00
_cell.angle_beta   90.00
_cell.angle_gamma   90.00
#
_symmetry.space_group_name_H-M   'P 1'
#
loop_
_entity.id
_entity.type
_entity.pdbx_description
1 polymer ?
#
loop_
_entity_poly.entity_id
_entity_poly.type
_entity_poly.pdbx_seq_one_letter_code
_entity_poly.pdbx_strand_id
1 'polypeptide(L)'
;MNLKATRNSALKFFRTNPHLGPSLLLFLLGITFLLVMNLPAVSGALFGAGASLLGAWISDFNTRKREIASQEQKERDAIKFLTPELLRTISRVLYIQERAIINYSMNAAENNKNTDLKQPLNPEIHDLVNLGDQKEDFIPYLPLLYPNAPQAKYLDGEKAVKLITYYDSLFKLELFVKDWWRRAGQLPSNIFSEISHLSENSLLLSLECLAEFRINKSDDGFPYSDTLPVKITNALDMASKTRARCHDDFEKAKGKQHGRY
;
A
#
# COMPACT_ATOMS: atom_id res chain seq x y z
N MET A 1 -28.91 29.03 -8.70
CA MET A 1 -28.37 28.91 -7.32
C MET A 1 -29.39 28.16 -6.47
N ASN A 2 -29.05 26.94 -6.02
CA ASN A 2 -30.04 26.02 -5.42
C ASN A 2 -30.23 26.33 -3.91
N LEU A 3 -31.24 27.15 -3.58
CA LEU A 3 -31.57 27.64 -2.23
C LEU A 3 -31.68 26.55 -1.15
N LYS A 4 -32.07 25.32 -1.52
CA LYS A 4 -32.13 24.18 -0.58
C LYS A 4 -30.75 23.69 -0.15
N ALA A 5 -29.77 23.69 -1.05
CA ALA A 5 -28.41 23.26 -0.74
C ALA A 5 -27.70 24.27 0.18
N THR A 6 -27.89 25.57 -0.07
CA THR A 6 -27.35 26.65 0.77
C THR A 6 -27.97 26.66 2.16
N ARG A 7 -29.28 26.45 2.29
CA ARG A 7 -29.96 26.39 3.59
C ARG A 7 -29.47 25.21 4.43
N ASN A 8 -29.29 24.04 3.82
CA ASN A 8 -28.78 22.85 4.52
C ASN A 8 -27.33 23.03 4.97
N SER A 9 -26.48 23.68 4.16
CA SER A 9 -25.11 24.01 4.55
C SER A 9 -25.04 25.01 5.71
N ALA A 10 -25.88 26.05 5.69
CA ALA A 10 -25.95 27.04 6.77
C ALA A 10 -26.46 26.41 8.08
N LEU A 11 -27.51 25.59 8.02
CA LEU A 11 -28.01 24.86 9.20
C LEU A 11 -26.97 23.89 9.76
N LYS A 12 -26.24 23.18 8.89
CA LYS A 12 -25.15 22.30 9.30
C LYS A 12 -24.02 23.08 9.96
N PHE A 13 -23.68 24.26 9.42
CA PHE A 13 -22.65 25.16 9.95
C PHE A 13 -23.01 25.74 11.33
N PHE A 14 -24.25 26.18 11.55
CA PHE A 14 -24.68 26.63 12.88
C PHE A 14 -24.80 25.49 13.89
N ARG A 15 -25.17 24.29 13.43
CA ARG A 15 -25.26 23.10 14.29
C ARG A 15 -23.89 22.55 14.70
N THR A 16 -22.86 22.72 13.87
CA THR A 16 -21.46 22.35 14.20
C THR A 16 -20.70 23.43 14.99
N ASN A 17 -21.28 24.64 15.09
CA ASN A 17 -20.70 25.81 15.76
C ASN A 17 -21.68 26.40 16.80
N PRO A 18 -21.87 25.73 17.95
CA PRO A 18 -22.93 26.06 18.91
C PRO A 18 -22.77 27.44 19.58
N HIS A 19 -21.58 28.04 19.56
CA HIS A 19 -21.31 29.34 20.19
C HIS A 19 -21.46 30.52 19.21
N LEU A 20 -21.33 30.31 17.90
CA LEU A 20 -21.37 31.36 16.89
C LEU A 20 -22.79 31.93 16.69
N GLY A 21 -23.80 31.06 16.59
CA GLY A 21 -25.19 31.46 16.37
C GLY A 21 -25.78 32.30 17.50
N PRO A 22 -25.70 31.82 18.76
CA PRO A 22 -26.17 32.58 19.92
C PRO A 22 -25.42 33.90 20.10
N SER A 23 -24.11 33.92 19.83
CA SER A 23 -23.33 35.15 19.88
C SER A 23 -23.85 36.22 18.91
N LEU A 24 -24.02 35.86 17.63
CA LEU A 24 -24.53 36.76 16.61
C LEU A 24 -25.91 37.32 17.01
N LEU A 25 -26.75 36.47 17.59
CA LEU A 25 -28.08 36.85 18.07
C LEU A 25 -28.02 37.82 19.25
N LEU A 26 -27.09 37.62 20.19
CA LEU A 26 -26.86 38.54 21.32
C LEU A 26 -26.33 39.90 20.86
N PHE A 27 -25.44 39.94 19.85
CA PHE A 27 -24.99 41.19 19.25
C PHE A 27 -26.15 41.93 18.56
N LEU A 28 -26.99 41.23 17.79
CA LEU A 28 -28.16 41.83 17.15
C LEU A 28 -29.17 42.36 18.17
N LEU A 29 -29.46 41.59 19.22
CA LEU A 29 -30.32 42.04 20.32
C LEU A 29 -29.70 43.24 21.04
N GLY A 30 -28.40 43.21 21.34
CA GLY A 30 -27.68 44.33 21.96
C GLY A 30 -27.80 45.63 21.15
N ILE A 31 -27.72 45.55 19.82
CA ILE A 31 -27.93 46.69 18.90
C ILE A 31 -29.38 47.21 19.01
N THR A 32 -30.39 46.32 18.99
CA THR A 32 -31.80 46.75 19.09
C THR A 32 -32.12 47.39 20.44
N PHE A 33 -31.62 46.85 21.55
CA PHE A 33 -31.82 47.42 22.89
C PHE A 33 -31.13 48.78 23.06
N LEU A 34 -29.99 49.00 22.39
CA LEU A 34 -29.28 50.28 22.39
C LEU A 34 -30.00 51.33 21.56
N LEU A 35 -30.30 51.03 20.29
CA LEU A 35 -30.78 52.00 19.31
C LEU A 35 -32.29 52.28 19.39
N VAL A 36 -33.08 51.26 19.73
CA VAL A 36 -34.56 51.36 19.71
C VAL A 36 -35.12 51.58 21.10
N MET A 37 -34.59 50.86 22.10
CA MET A 37 -35.14 50.89 23.47
C MET A 37 -34.38 51.80 24.43
N ASN A 38 -33.22 52.36 24.02
CA ASN A 38 -32.41 53.26 24.84
C ASN A 38 -32.02 52.68 26.22
N LEU A 39 -31.75 51.36 26.28
CA LEU A 39 -31.37 50.63 27.50
C LEU A 39 -29.89 50.23 27.46
N PRO A 40 -28.95 51.14 27.78
CA PRO A 40 -27.52 50.91 27.62
C PRO A 40 -26.98 49.79 28.52
N ALA A 41 -27.51 49.64 29.74
CA ALA A 41 -27.08 48.59 30.66
C ALA A 41 -27.39 47.17 30.14
N VAL A 42 -28.58 46.97 29.57
CA VAL A 42 -29.00 45.68 28.98
C VAL A 42 -28.20 45.40 27.72
N SER A 43 -28.01 46.42 26.87
CA SER A 43 -27.18 46.30 25.67
C SER A 43 -25.73 45.92 26.00
N GLY A 44 -25.12 46.55 27.01
CA GLY A 44 -23.77 46.22 27.47
C GLY A 44 -23.63 44.78 27.95
N ALA A 45 -24.61 44.27 28.71
CA ALA A 45 -24.64 42.88 29.15
C ALA A 45 -24.77 41.89 27.98
N LEU A 46 -25.62 42.21 26.99
CA LEU A 46 -25.80 41.40 25.77
C LEU A 46 -24.53 41.37 24.92
N PHE A 47 -23.86 42.51 24.75
CA PHE A 47 -22.57 42.56 24.05
C PHE A 47 -21.46 41.82 24.79
N GLY A 48 -21.40 41.92 26.12
CA GLY A 48 -20.46 41.16 26.94
C GLY A 48 -20.63 39.65 26.78
N ALA A 49 -21.87 39.16 26.92
CA ALA A 49 -22.20 37.74 26.73
C ALA A 49 -21.95 37.28 25.28
N GLY A 50 -22.30 38.11 24.30
CA GLY A 50 -22.01 37.88 22.88
C GLY A 50 -20.50 37.75 22.61
N ALA A 51 -19.70 38.65 23.16
CA ALA A 51 -18.24 38.63 23.04
C ALA A 51 -17.61 37.40 23.71
N SER A 52 -18.08 36.99 24.88
CA SER A 52 -17.61 35.75 25.54
C SER A 52 -17.88 34.51 24.69
N LEU A 53 -19.06 34.43 24.06
CA LEU A 53 -19.41 33.31 23.17
C LEU A 53 -18.61 33.35 21.84
N LEU A 54 -18.30 34.53 21.27
CA LEU A 54 -17.36 34.60 20.14
C LEU A 54 -15.97 34.14 20.56
N GLY A 55 -15.49 34.57 21.73
CA GLY A 55 -14.20 34.15 22.26
C GLY A 55 -14.10 32.63 22.41
N ALA A 56 -15.14 32.00 22.98
CA ALA A 56 -15.26 30.55 23.08
C ALA A 56 -15.26 29.88 21.70
N TRP A 57 -16.04 30.40 20.74
CA TRP A 57 -16.07 29.87 19.39
C TRP A 57 -14.70 29.94 18.70
N ILE A 58 -13.99 31.07 18.80
CA ILE A 58 -12.65 31.25 18.22
C ILE A 58 -11.66 30.27 18.85
N SER A 59 -11.73 30.08 20.17
CA SER A 59 -10.88 29.12 20.88
C SER A 59 -11.13 27.68 20.42
N ASP A 60 -12.39 27.26 20.35
CA ASP A 60 -12.78 25.94 19.85
C ASP A 60 -12.37 25.73 18.39
N PHE A 61 -12.61 26.74 17.53
CA PHE A 61 -12.24 26.69 16.13
C PHE A 61 -10.73 26.55 15.95
N ASN A 62 -9.94 27.34 16.70
CA ASN A 62 -8.48 27.24 16.67
C ASN A 62 -7.99 25.90 17.23
N THR A 63 -8.63 25.37 18.26
CA THR A 63 -8.28 24.07 18.85
C THR A 63 -8.53 22.94 17.85
N ARG A 64 -9.72 22.88 17.24
CA ARG A 64 -10.05 21.90 16.18
C ARG A 64 -9.09 22.01 15.00
N LYS A 65 -8.77 23.23 14.55
CA LYS A 65 -7.82 23.45 13.45
C LYS A 65 -6.42 22.94 13.81
N ARG A 66 -5.97 23.16 15.04
CA ARG A 66 -4.68 22.64 15.54
C ARG A 66 -4.67 21.12 15.66
N GLU A 67 -5.77 20.52 16.12
CA GLU A 67 -5.90 19.06 16.21
C GLU A 67 -5.84 18.40 14.84
N ILE A 68 -6.56 18.92 13.84
CA ILE A 68 -6.50 18.42 12.45
C ILE A 68 -5.06 18.53 11.91
N ALA A 69 -4.44 19.70 12.03
CA ALA A 69 -3.07 19.90 11.56
C ALA A 69 -2.06 19.00 12.30
N SER A 70 -2.26 18.77 13.61
CA SER A 70 -1.45 17.86 14.40
C SER A 70 -1.60 16.41 13.95
N GLN A 71 -2.82 15.97 13.63
CA GLN A 71 -3.10 14.63 13.15
C GLN A 71 -2.48 14.40 11.77
N GLU A 72 -2.65 15.33 10.84
CA GLU A 72 -2.02 15.27 9.52
C GLU A 72 -0.49 15.23 9.62
N GLN A 73 0.09 15.98 10.57
CA GLN A 73 1.54 15.94 10.80
C GLN A 73 1.98 14.57 11.33
N LYS A 74 1.27 14.01 12.30
CA LYS A 74 1.55 12.67 12.84
C LYS A 74 1.42 11.59 11.76
N GLU A 75 0.46 11.69 10.86
CA GLU A 75 0.31 10.79 9.73
C GLU A 75 1.50 10.90 8.77
N ARG A 76 1.91 12.12 8.39
CA ARG A 76 3.11 12.33 7.55
C ARG A 76 4.36 11.75 8.20
N ASP A 77 4.53 11.95 9.50
CA ASP A 77 5.67 11.41 10.23
C ASP A 77 5.62 9.87 10.31
N ALA A 78 4.43 9.28 10.45
CA ALA A 78 4.24 7.84 10.41
C ALA A 78 4.57 7.23 9.04
N ILE A 79 4.11 7.87 7.96
CA ILE A 79 4.45 7.48 6.58
C ILE A 79 5.97 7.51 6.40
N LYS A 80 6.62 8.60 6.79
CA LYS A 80 8.07 8.75 6.68
C LYS A 80 8.82 7.68 7.48
N PHE A 81 8.30 7.30 8.65
CA PHE A 81 8.88 6.28 9.51
C PHE A 81 8.75 4.87 8.94
N LEU A 82 7.62 4.54 8.31
CA LEU A 82 7.35 3.21 7.73
C LEU A 82 7.90 3.04 6.31
N THR A 83 8.15 4.14 5.60
CA THR A 83 8.67 4.12 4.22
C THR A 83 9.94 3.25 4.05
N PRO A 84 10.97 3.34 4.91
CA PRO A 84 12.17 2.51 4.76
C PRO A 84 11.90 1.01 4.86
N GLU A 85 10.96 0.61 5.72
CA GLU A 85 10.55 -0.80 5.82
C GLU A 85 9.87 -1.25 4.53
N LEU A 86 8.89 -0.49 4.05
CA LEU A 86 8.16 -0.78 2.82
C LEU A 86 9.14 -0.92 1.64
N LEU A 87 10.08 0.02 1.49
CA LEU A 87 11.08 -0.06 0.42
C LEU A 87 11.96 -1.29 0.56
N ARG A 88 12.47 -1.58 1.77
CA ARG A 88 13.30 -2.76 2.04
C ARG A 88 12.59 -4.06 1.68
N THR A 89 11.30 -4.20 1.99
CA THR A 89 10.53 -5.39 1.65
C THR A 89 10.27 -5.48 0.14
N ILE A 90 9.97 -4.35 -0.53
CA ILE A 90 9.75 -4.32 -1.98
C ILE A 90 11.01 -4.69 -2.74
N SER A 91 12.16 -4.09 -2.42
CA SER A 91 13.43 -4.39 -3.10
C SER A 91 13.81 -5.86 -2.94
N ARG A 92 13.46 -6.48 -1.80
CA ARG A 92 13.65 -7.93 -1.62
C ARG A 92 12.73 -8.74 -2.52
N VAL A 93 11.45 -8.39 -2.64
CA VAL A 93 10.53 -9.11 -3.54
C VAL A 93 10.94 -8.95 -5.01
N LEU A 94 11.45 -7.78 -5.42
CA LEU A 94 12.00 -7.59 -6.76
C LEU A 94 13.14 -8.56 -7.05
N TYR A 95 14.11 -8.66 -6.13
CA TYR A 95 15.20 -9.63 -6.26
C TYR A 95 14.66 -11.07 -6.37
N ILE A 96 13.72 -11.46 -5.50
CA ILE A 96 13.11 -12.80 -5.54
C ILE A 96 12.46 -13.05 -6.89
N GLN A 97 11.72 -12.07 -7.42
CA GLN A 97 11.04 -12.18 -8.69
C GLN A 97 12.02 -12.39 -9.85
N GLU A 98 13.11 -11.59 -9.90
CA GLU A 98 14.15 -11.75 -10.92
C GLU A 98 14.78 -13.14 -10.87
N ARG A 99 15.14 -13.63 -9.68
CA ARG A 99 15.70 -14.97 -9.51
C ARG A 99 14.70 -16.07 -9.84
N ALA A 100 13.43 -15.91 -9.49
CA ALA A 100 12.37 -16.88 -9.76
C ALA A 100 12.11 -17.01 -11.26
N ILE A 101 12.09 -15.91 -12.01
CA ILE A 101 11.94 -15.91 -13.47
C ILE A 101 13.08 -16.70 -14.13
N ILE A 102 14.33 -16.46 -13.71
CA ILE A 102 15.51 -17.15 -14.25
C ILE A 102 15.42 -18.65 -13.93
N ASN A 103 15.20 -19.01 -12.66
CA ASN A 103 15.10 -20.41 -12.24
C ASN A 103 13.94 -21.14 -12.95
N TYR A 104 12.78 -20.51 -13.07
CA TYR A 104 11.65 -21.05 -13.81
C TYR A 104 12.05 -21.34 -15.27
N SER A 105 12.64 -20.36 -15.96
CA SER A 105 12.98 -20.51 -17.38
C SER A 105 14.00 -21.62 -17.64
N MET A 106 15.01 -21.75 -16.79
CA MET A 106 16.05 -22.77 -16.94
C MET A 106 15.50 -24.17 -16.64
N ASN A 107 14.70 -24.31 -15.57
CA ASN A 107 14.07 -25.58 -15.24
C ASN A 107 13.00 -25.98 -16.25
N ALA A 108 12.24 -25.04 -16.81
CA ALA A 108 11.28 -25.32 -17.88
C ALA A 108 11.98 -25.81 -19.16
N ALA A 109 13.09 -25.17 -19.54
CA ALA A 109 13.89 -25.60 -20.67
C ALA A 109 14.49 -27.00 -20.47
N GLU A 110 14.94 -27.32 -19.25
CA GLU A 110 15.48 -28.64 -18.94
C GLU A 110 14.40 -29.72 -18.92
N ASN A 111 13.23 -29.42 -18.33
CA ASN A 111 12.07 -30.31 -18.36
C ASN A 111 11.62 -30.62 -19.80
N ASN A 112 11.71 -29.65 -20.72
CA ASN A 112 11.37 -29.87 -22.14
C ASN A 112 12.34 -30.81 -22.86
N LYS A 113 13.60 -30.90 -22.40
CA LYS A 113 14.60 -31.84 -22.96
C LYS A 113 14.50 -33.22 -22.31
N ASN A 114 14.18 -33.25 -21.02
CA ASN A 114 14.11 -34.48 -20.26
C ASN A 114 12.85 -35.27 -20.67
N THR A 115 13.07 -36.46 -21.23
CA THR A 115 11.98 -37.34 -21.69
C THR A 115 11.45 -38.25 -20.57
N ASP A 116 12.10 -38.25 -19.40
CA ASP A 116 11.79 -39.15 -18.29
C ASP A 116 11.18 -38.39 -17.10
N LEU A 117 10.13 -37.60 -17.37
CA LEU A 117 9.29 -36.95 -16.34
C LEU A 117 8.24 -37.90 -15.74
N LYS A 118 8.53 -39.20 -15.69
CA LYS A 118 7.61 -40.22 -15.15
C LYS A 118 7.52 -40.11 -13.63
N GLN A 119 6.36 -40.48 -13.08
CA GLN A 119 6.19 -40.56 -11.63
C GLN A 119 6.55 -41.97 -11.11
N PRO A 120 7.21 -42.07 -9.93
CA PRO A 120 7.70 -40.96 -9.10
C PRO A 120 8.89 -40.24 -9.76
N LEU A 121 8.95 -38.91 -9.62
CA LEU A 121 10.03 -38.12 -10.20
C LEU A 121 11.39 -38.55 -9.64
N ASN A 122 12.41 -38.56 -10.49
CA ASN A 122 13.79 -38.77 -10.05
C ASN A 122 14.15 -37.71 -8.99
N PRO A 123 14.63 -38.10 -7.79
CA PRO A 123 15.09 -37.15 -6.77
C PRO A 123 16.13 -36.14 -7.27
N GLU A 124 16.99 -36.54 -8.21
CA GLU A 124 18.05 -35.72 -8.80
C GLU A 124 17.51 -34.59 -9.70
N ILE A 125 16.19 -34.58 -10.00
CA ILE A 125 15.58 -33.54 -10.84
C ILE A 125 15.78 -32.12 -10.29
N HIS A 126 15.90 -32.00 -8.96
CA HIS A 126 16.16 -30.72 -8.28
C HIS A 126 17.59 -30.21 -8.45
N ASP A 127 18.51 -31.05 -8.92
CA ASP A 127 19.93 -30.73 -9.08
C ASP A 127 20.37 -30.63 -10.56
N LEU A 128 19.46 -30.91 -11.51
CA LEU A 128 19.73 -30.76 -12.96
C LEU A 128 20.05 -29.32 -13.37
N VAL A 129 19.45 -28.35 -12.67
CA VAL A 129 19.70 -26.92 -12.88
C VAL A 129 20.26 -26.35 -11.59
N ASN A 130 21.54 -25.99 -11.60
CA ASN A 130 22.19 -25.35 -10.45
C ASN A 130 22.66 -23.94 -10.83
N LEU A 131 21.94 -22.94 -10.34
CA LEU A 131 22.26 -21.52 -10.51
C LEU A 131 22.92 -20.90 -9.27
N GLY A 132 23.23 -21.72 -8.25
CA GLY A 132 23.82 -21.28 -6.98
C GLY A 132 22.84 -20.67 -5.99
N ASP A 133 21.55 -20.57 -6.32
CA ASP A 133 20.55 -19.99 -5.41
C ASP A 133 20.19 -20.95 -4.27
N GLN A 134 20.04 -20.39 -3.07
CA GLN A 134 19.66 -21.11 -1.86
C GLN A 134 18.19 -20.83 -1.49
N LYS A 135 17.65 -21.60 -0.55
CA LYS A 135 16.26 -21.41 -0.08
C LYS A 135 16.06 -20.00 0.45
N GLU A 136 17.06 -19.52 1.18
CA GLU A 136 17.12 -18.24 1.84
C GLU A 136 16.95 -17.08 0.85
N ASP A 137 17.44 -17.24 -0.39
CA ASP A 137 17.35 -16.24 -1.45
C ASP A 137 15.92 -15.94 -1.90
N PHE A 138 15.00 -16.89 -1.69
CA PHE A 138 13.59 -16.76 -2.03
C PHE A 138 12.70 -16.36 -0.85
N ILE A 139 13.27 -16.23 0.36
CA ILE A 139 12.51 -15.82 1.55
C ILE A 139 12.35 -14.28 1.52
N PRO A 140 11.11 -13.75 1.56
CA PRO A 140 10.88 -12.32 1.61
C PRO A 140 11.23 -11.75 2.98
N TYR A 141 11.50 -10.46 3.02
CA TYR A 141 11.62 -9.75 4.27
C TYR A 141 10.24 -9.43 4.83
N LEU A 142 9.98 -9.86 6.05
CA LEU A 142 8.75 -9.53 6.77
C LEU A 142 8.82 -8.14 7.42
N PRO A 143 7.67 -7.51 7.70
CA PRO A 143 7.63 -6.26 8.45
C PRO A 143 8.18 -6.45 9.87
N LEU A 144 8.94 -5.47 10.34
CA LEU A 144 9.54 -5.42 11.67
C LEU A 144 8.85 -4.35 12.54
N LEU A 145 8.44 -3.25 11.91
CA LEU A 145 7.83 -2.08 12.51
C LEU A 145 6.32 -2.25 12.58
N TYR A 146 5.66 -2.61 11.48
CA TYR A 146 4.21 -2.77 11.49
C TYR A 146 3.78 -4.15 12.05
N PRO A 147 2.69 -4.25 12.84
CA PRO A 147 1.81 -3.18 13.35
C PRO A 147 2.28 -2.57 14.68
N ASN A 148 3.40 -3.05 15.23
CA ASN A 148 3.82 -2.79 16.60
C ASN A 148 4.39 -1.38 16.85
N ALA A 149 4.82 -0.69 15.80
CA ALA A 149 5.37 0.66 15.88
C ALA A 149 4.29 1.64 16.37
N PRO A 150 4.58 2.47 17.40
CA PRO A 150 3.63 3.47 17.89
C PRO A 150 3.11 4.43 16.83
N GLN A 151 3.88 4.62 15.75
CA GLN A 151 3.57 5.46 14.60
C GLN A 151 2.46 4.87 13.73
N ALA A 152 2.31 3.54 13.69
CA ALA A 152 1.33 2.87 12.84
C ALA A 152 -0.11 3.26 13.16
N LYS A 153 -0.41 3.62 14.42
CA LYS A 153 -1.75 4.07 14.84
C LYS A 153 -2.20 5.40 14.23
N TYR A 154 -1.28 6.16 13.65
CA TYR A 154 -1.57 7.44 13.01
C TYR A 154 -1.77 7.31 11.50
N LEU A 155 -1.62 6.10 10.95
CA LEU A 155 -1.97 5.86 9.56
C LEU A 155 -3.48 6.00 9.38
N ASP A 156 -3.86 6.63 8.27
CA ASP A 156 -5.23 6.57 7.79
C ASP A 156 -5.67 5.12 7.53
N GLY A 157 -6.97 4.87 7.68
CA GLY A 157 -7.54 3.53 7.55
C GLY A 157 -7.29 2.88 6.20
N GLU A 158 -7.38 3.64 5.10
CA GLU A 158 -7.14 3.11 3.75
C GLU A 158 -5.67 2.74 3.56
N LYS A 159 -4.74 3.59 4.05
CA LYS A 159 -3.30 3.32 4.04
C LYS A 159 -2.95 2.06 4.82
N ALA A 160 -3.55 1.89 5.99
CA ALA A 160 -3.33 0.73 6.83
C ALA A 160 -3.80 -0.56 6.13
N VAL A 161 -4.98 -0.55 5.51
CA VAL A 161 -5.52 -1.72 4.79
C VAL A 161 -4.62 -2.14 3.62
N LYS A 162 -4.16 -1.19 2.80
CA LYS A 162 -3.25 -1.49 1.68
C LYS A 162 -1.94 -2.08 2.19
N LEU A 163 -1.38 -1.50 3.27
CA LEU A 163 -0.15 -1.98 3.89
C LEU A 163 -0.29 -3.39 4.47
N ILE A 164 -1.39 -3.68 5.19
CA ILE A 164 -1.71 -5.02 5.71
C ILE A 164 -1.79 -6.02 4.56
N THR A 165 -2.55 -5.69 3.51
CA THR A 165 -2.79 -6.58 2.37
C THR A 165 -1.49 -6.96 1.68
N TYR A 166 -0.59 -5.97 1.49
CA TYR A 166 0.75 -6.21 0.98
C TYR A 166 1.58 -7.09 1.92
N TYR A 167 1.63 -6.81 3.22
CA TYR A 167 2.42 -7.63 4.15
C TYR A 167 1.89 -9.06 4.28
N ASP A 168 0.57 -9.27 4.26
CA ASP A 168 -0.03 -10.60 4.23
C ASP A 168 0.38 -11.38 2.98
N SER A 169 0.60 -10.71 1.84
CA SER A 169 1.11 -11.38 0.64
C SER A 169 2.55 -11.85 0.80
N LEU A 170 3.38 -11.11 1.55
CA LEU A 170 4.74 -11.54 1.89
C LEU A 170 4.74 -12.78 2.78
N PHE A 171 3.84 -12.86 3.75
CA PHE A 171 3.69 -14.05 4.58
C PHE A 171 3.29 -15.28 3.77
N LYS A 172 2.38 -15.12 2.79
CA LYS A 172 2.01 -16.22 1.87
C LYS A 172 3.21 -16.71 1.06
N LEU A 173 3.99 -15.79 0.50
CA LEU A 173 5.22 -16.12 -0.22
C LEU A 173 6.24 -16.84 0.67
N GLU A 174 6.47 -16.34 1.89
CA GLU A 174 7.37 -16.97 2.85
C GLU A 174 6.95 -18.40 3.19
N LEU A 175 5.67 -18.59 3.51
CA LEU A 175 5.13 -19.91 3.86
C LEU A 175 5.30 -20.89 2.70
N PHE A 176 5.00 -20.45 1.47
CA PHE A 176 5.18 -21.29 0.29
C PHE A 176 6.64 -21.72 0.12
N VAL A 177 7.58 -20.79 0.20
CA VAL A 177 9.02 -21.10 0.07
C VAL A 177 9.48 -22.02 1.20
N LYS A 178 8.99 -21.83 2.42
CA LYS A 178 9.36 -22.69 3.55
C LYS A 178 8.87 -24.13 3.36
N ASP A 179 7.66 -24.30 2.89
CA ASP A 179 6.96 -25.59 2.81
C ASP A 179 7.28 -26.40 1.55
N TRP A 180 7.48 -25.70 0.42
CA TRP A 180 7.55 -26.32 -0.91
C TRP A 180 8.95 -26.36 -1.51
N TRP A 181 9.94 -25.73 -0.88
CA TRP A 181 11.33 -25.78 -1.33
C TRP A 181 11.83 -27.22 -1.45
N ARG A 182 12.25 -27.62 -2.66
CA ARG A 182 12.76 -28.95 -3.00
C ARG A 182 11.90 -30.10 -2.49
N ARG A 183 10.58 -29.91 -2.45
CA ARG A 183 9.65 -30.95 -2.01
C ARG A 183 9.70 -32.14 -2.97
N ALA A 184 9.84 -33.35 -2.42
CA ALA A 184 9.83 -34.58 -3.20
C ALA A 184 8.55 -34.70 -4.03
N GLY A 185 8.68 -35.16 -5.28
CA GLY A 185 7.55 -35.35 -6.20
C GLY A 185 7.04 -34.07 -6.88
N GLN A 186 7.70 -32.92 -6.68
CA GLN A 186 7.39 -31.69 -7.41
C GLN A 186 8.47 -31.36 -8.45
N LEU A 187 8.04 -30.82 -9.59
CA LEU A 187 8.94 -30.29 -10.60
C LEU A 187 9.51 -28.94 -10.14
N PRO A 188 10.82 -28.72 -10.23
CA PRO A 188 11.42 -27.44 -9.89
C PRO A 188 10.80 -26.26 -10.66
N SER A 189 10.46 -26.44 -11.94
CA SER A 189 9.78 -25.42 -12.74
C SER A 189 8.45 -24.98 -12.11
N ASN A 190 7.68 -25.91 -11.53
CA ASN A 190 6.39 -25.56 -10.91
C ASN A 190 6.60 -24.76 -9.63
N ILE A 191 7.61 -25.13 -8.83
CA ILE A 191 7.97 -24.41 -7.61
C ILE A 191 8.36 -22.96 -7.95
N PHE A 192 9.28 -22.78 -8.90
CA PHE A 192 9.73 -21.43 -9.27
C PHE A 192 8.67 -20.61 -10.02
N SER A 193 7.78 -21.26 -10.78
CA SER A 193 6.61 -20.61 -11.36
C SER A 193 5.69 -20.05 -10.28
N GLU A 194 5.43 -20.83 -9.22
CA GLU A 194 4.56 -20.41 -8.12
C GLU A 194 5.21 -19.32 -7.25
N ILE A 195 6.52 -19.44 -6.95
CA ILE A 195 7.28 -18.37 -6.30
C ILE A 195 7.19 -17.08 -7.11
N SER A 196 7.33 -17.17 -8.44
CA SER A 196 7.20 -16.01 -9.31
C SER A 196 5.79 -15.43 -9.25
N HIS A 197 4.75 -16.25 -9.30
CA HIS A 197 3.37 -15.79 -9.22
C HIS A 197 3.03 -15.08 -7.90
N LEU A 198 3.47 -15.65 -6.76
CA LEU A 198 3.29 -15.05 -5.43
C LEU A 198 4.08 -13.74 -5.28
N SER A 199 5.25 -13.66 -5.91
CA SER A 199 6.06 -12.45 -5.96
C SER A 199 5.41 -11.38 -6.84
N GLU A 200 4.89 -11.73 -8.02
CA GLU A 200 4.10 -10.83 -8.88
C GLU A 200 2.93 -10.20 -8.12
N ASN A 201 2.14 -11.02 -7.40
CA ASN A 201 1.02 -10.52 -6.60
C ASN A 201 1.49 -9.53 -5.51
N SER A 202 2.59 -9.86 -4.83
CA SER A 202 3.17 -8.97 -3.82
C SER A 202 3.66 -7.64 -4.43
N LEU A 203 4.24 -7.69 -5.62
CA LEU A 203 4.69 -6.51 -6.35
C LEU A 203 3.51 -5.64 -6.82
N LEU A 204 2.41 -6.23 -7.29
CA LEU A 204 1.19 -5.50 -7.64
C LEU A 204 0.60 -4.75 -6.44
N LEU A 205 0.47 -5.43 -5.30
CA LEU A 205 0.00 -4.81 -4.05
C LEU A 205 0.95 -3.71 -3.56
N SER A 206 2.25 -3.87 -3.81
CA SER A 206 3.23 -2.84 -3.47
C SER A 206 3.10 -1.57 -4.32
N LEU A 207 2.71 -1.68 -5.59
CA LEU A 207 2.43 -0.52 -6.44
C LEU A 207 1.26 0.29 -5.88
N GLU A 208 0.22 -0.38 -5.38
CA GLU A 208 -0.90 0.29 -4.71
C GLU A 208 -0.44 1.02 -3.44
N CYS A 209 0.44 0.39 -2.65
CA CYS A 209 1.03 1.03 -1.47
C CYS A 209 1.88 2.25 -1.85
N LEU A 210 2.77 2.13 -2.84
CA LEU A 210 3.61 3.24 -3.29
C LEU A 210 2.77 4.42 -3.79
N ALA A 211 1.71 4.15 -4.54
CA ALA A 211 0.78 5.18 -5.02
C ALA A 211 0.06 5.87 -3.86
N GLU A 212 -0.49 5.11 -2.91
CA GLU A 212 -1.24 5.63 -1.77
C GLU A 212 -0.36 6.47 -0.82
N PHE A 213 0.84 5.98 -0.54
CA PHE A 213 1.80 6.66 0.32
C PHE A 213 2.54 7.79 -0.44
N ARG A 214 2.28 7.94 -1.75
CA ARG A 214 2.91 8.91 -2.66
C ARG A 214 4.44 8.80 -2.65
N ILE A 215 4.95 7.57 -2.61
CA ILE A 215 6.39 7.27 -2.58
C ILE A 215 6.87 7.03 -4.01
N ASN A 216 7.50 8.04 -4.59
CA ASN A 216 8.21 7.94 -5.87
C ASN A 216 9.71 8.07 -5.62
N LYS A 217 10.33 6.99 -5.13
CA LYS A 217 11.77 6.97 -4.88
C LYS A 217 12.50 6.31 -6.06
N SER A 218 13.58 6.92 -6.53
CA SER A 218 14.61 6.18 -7.27
C SER A 218 15.47 5.47 -6.23
N ASP A 219 15.65 4.17 -6.39
CA ASP A 219 16.27 3.34 -5.36
C ASP A 219 17.78 3.65 -5.19
N ASP A 220 18.38 4.30 -6.18
CA ASP A 220 19.85 4.26 -6.34
C ASP A 220 20.55 5.62 -6.14
N GLY A 221 19.82 6.72 -5.91
CA GLY A 221 20.43 8.06 -5.77
C GLY A 221 21.11 8.59 -7.04
N PHE A 222 21.02 7.85 -8.17
CA PHE A 222 21.53 8.25 -9.47
C PHE A 222 20.42 8.87 -10.33
N PRO A 223 20.68 9.99 -11.03
CA PRO A 223 19.68 10.71 -11.82
C PRO A 223 19.14 9.94 -13.03
N TYR A 224 19.78 8.83 -13.42
CA TYR A 224 19.39 7.98 -14.56
C TYR A 224 18.82 6.61 -14.14
N SER A 225 18.58 6.38 -12.85
CA SER A 225 18.00 5.13 -12.38
C SER A 225 16.46 5.15 -12.53
N ASP A 226 15.91 4.06 -13.06
CA ASP A 226 14.46 3.88 -13.12
C ASP A 226 13.84 4.01 -11.73
N THR A 227 12.65 4.61 -11.66
CA THR A 227 11.91 4.71 -10.40
C THR A 227 11.49 3.31 -9.95
N LEU A 228 11.34 3.11 -8.63
CA LEU A 228 10.93 1.81 -8.09
C LEU A 228 9.62 1.27 -8.74
N PRO A 229 8.56 2.07 -8.98
CA PRO A 229 7.40 1.62 -9.73
C PRO A 229 7.72 1.11 -11.15
N VAL A 230 8.66 1.76 -11.85
CA VAL A 230 9.08 1.34 -13.20
C VAL A 230 9.84 0.01 -13.15
N LYS A 231 10.73 -0.16 -12.17
CA LYS A 231 11.42 -1.45 -11.95
C LYS A 231 10.40 -2.57 -11.70
N ILE A 232 9.38 -2.31 -10.89
CA ILE A 232 8.29 -3.26 -10.63
C ILE A 232 7.54 -3.59 -11.93
N THR A 233 7.11 -2.59 -12.70
CA THR A 233 6.36 -2.83 -13.94
C THR A 233 7.17 -3.63 -14.95
N ASN A 234 8.48 -3.36 -15.06
CA ASN A 234 9.39 -4.10 -15.93
C ASN A 234 9.54 -5.56 -15.47
N ALA A 235 9.67 -5.81 -14.16
CA ALA A 235 9.74 -7.15 -13.61
C ALA A 235 8.46 -7.96 -13.88
N LEU A 236 7.29 -7.33 -13.75
CA LEU A 236 5.99 -7.95 -14.06
C LEU A 236 5.86 -8.30 -15.55
N ASP A 237 6.25 -7.39 -16.44
CA ASP A 237 6.24 -7.61 -17.89
C ASP A 237 7.20 -8.75 -18.29
N MET A 238 8.41 -8.77 -17.72
CA MET A 238 9.40 -9.81 -17.96
C MET A 238 8.92 -11.19 -17.50
N ALA A 239 8.18 -11.27 -16.38
CA ALA A 239 7.60 -12.50 -15.89
C ALA A 239 6.55 -13.06 -16.85
N SER A 240 5.63 -12.21 -17.30
CA SER A 240 4.59 -12.55 -18.27
C SER A 240 5.20 -13.05 -19.59
N LYS A 241 6.17 -12.31 -20.14
CA LYS A 241 6.89 -12.70 -21.37
C LYS A 241 7.63 -14.02 -21.21
N THR A 242 8.27 -14.24 -20.06
CA THR A 242 9.00 -15.49 -19.80
C THR A 242 8.04 -16.68 -19.71
N ARG A 243 6.90 -16.53 -19.03
CA ARG A 243 5.86 -17.57 -18.96
C ARG A 243 5.32 -17.91 -20.35
N ALA A 244 4.97 -16.91 -21.16
CA ALA A 244 4.52 -17.11 -22.53
C ALA A 244 5.56 -17.86 -23.38
N ARG A 245 6.82 -17.42 -23.33
CA ARG A 245 7.92 -18.09 -24.05
C ARG A 245 8.09 -19.55 -23.63
N CYS A 246 8.13 -19.83 -22.33
CA CYS A 246 8.31 -21.20 -21.84
C CYS A 246 7.14 -22.12 -22.23
N HIS A 247 5.92 -21.59 -22.26
CA HIS A 247 4.74 -22.31 -22.77
C HIS A 247 4.86 -22.62 -24.26
N ASP A 248 5.25 -21.63 -25.08
CA ASP A 248 5.45 -21.85 -26.52
C ASP A 248 6.54 -22.88 -26.80
N ASP A 249 7.63 -22.86 -26.02
CA ASP A 249 8.71 -23.83 -26.14
C ASP A 249 8.28 -25.23 -25.73
N PHE A 250 7.42 -25.36 -24.71
CA PHE A 250 6.80 -26.63 -24.32
C PHE A 250 5.91 -27.20 -25.44
N GLU A 251 5.02 -26.39 -26.02
CA GLU A 251 4.14 -26.83 -27.11
C GLU A 251 4.93 -27.25 -28.36
N LYS A 252 6.01 -26.53 -28.69
CA LYS A 252 6.94 -26.93 -29.77
C LYS A 252 7.64 -28.26 -29.47
N ALA A 253 8.07 -28.48 -28.22
CA ALA A 253 8.73 -29.71 -27.81
C ALA A 253 7.76 -30.91 -27.92
N LYS A 254 6.52 -30.73 -27.46
CA LYS A 254 5.44 -31.72 -27.57
C LYS A 254 5.14 -32.08 -29.03
N GLY A 255 5.04 -31.08 -29.92
CA GLY A 255 4.82 -31.31 -31.36
C GLY A 255 5.95 -32.11 -32.02
N LYS A 256 7.21 -31.87 -31.63
CA LYS A 256 8.37 -32.63 -32.13
C LYS A 256 8.38 -34.09 -31.65
N GLN A 257 7.84 -34.37 -30.46
CA GLN A 257 7.73 -35.75 -29.95
C GLN A 257 6.64 -36.56 -30.69
N HIS A 258 5.58 -35.91 -31.19
CA HIS A 258 4.49 -36.57 -31.93
C HIS A 258 4.80 -36.78 -33.43
N GLY A 259 5.75 -36.04 -34.00
CA GLY A 259 6.19 -36.20 -35.40
C GLY A 259 7.32 -37.22 -35.60
N ARG A 260 7.70 -37.99 -34.58
CA ARG A 260 8.66 -39.10 -34.65
C ARG A 260 7.93 -40.45 -34.60
N TYR A 261 7.05 -40.70 -35.56
CA TYR A 261 6.50 -42.02 -35.88
C TYR A 261 6.30 -42.13 -37.38
#